data_AF-A0A3C1GD15-F1
#
_entry.id   AF-A0A3C1GD15-F1
#
_cell.length_a   1.000
_cell.length_b   1.000
_cell.length_c   1.000
_cell.angle_alpha   90.00
_cell.angle_beta   90.00
_cell.angle_gamma   90.00
#
_symmetry.space_group_name_H-M   'P 1'
#
loop_
_entity.id
_entity.type
_entity.pdbx_description
1 polymer ?
#
loop_
_entity_poly.entity_id
_entity_poly.type
_entity_poly.pdbx_seq_one_letter_code
_entity_poly.pdbx_strand_id
1 'polypeptide(L)'
;MASEPTAARAEAGFVVAGGRPARPGTWTTLLRFARKKPLGAAGGVVMLLMLFAAVFANALQTHDPIRTDSNAVLARPTEVHWLGADHLGRDIYSRIVHGARVSLIVGVASTLLGSVLGGLIGLLSGYVGGRTDLVTQRVMDILQGLPLLVLALVMSAALGPALHNVVIAISIPIVPRAARVIRASVLSIREMQYVEAARALGIQHLRIAFRHVLPNTMGPFIVLGTAQLG
;
A
#
# COMPACT_ATOMS: atom_id res chain seq x y z
N MET A 1 7.83 -80.55 -15.88
CA MET A 1 8.76 -80.45 -17.02
C MET A 1 8.48 -79.09 -17.67
N ALA A 2 8.91 -78.01 -17.02
CA ALA A 2 10.21 -77.36 -17.16
C ALA A 2 10.30 -76.52 -18.45
N SER A 3 10.10 -75.20 -18.31
CA SER A 3 11.13 -74.18 -18.60
C SER A 3 10.49 -72.77 -18.62
N GLU A 4 10.83 -71.94 -17.64
CA GLU A 4 10.78 -70.48 -17.81
C GLU A 4 11.68 -70.07 -18.98
N PRO A 5 11.38 -68.93 -19.61
CA PRO A 5 12.46 -67.96 -19.71
C PRO A 5 12.03 -66.51 -19.44
N THR A 6 12.86 -65.85 -18.62
CA THR A 6 13.40 -64.50 -18.79
C THR A 6 12.46 -63.29 -18.75
N ALA A 7 12.44 -62.69 -17.57
CA ALA A 7 12.61 -61.25 -17.31
C ALA A 7 12.92 -60.37 -18.55
N ALA A 8 11.96 -59.52 -18.90
CA ALA A 8 12.22 -58.27 -19.60
C ALA A 8 11.52 -57.14 -18.85
N ARG A 9 12.32 -56.40 -18.07
CA ARG A 9 11.96 -55.14 -17.42
C ARG A 9 11.39 -54.17 -18.46
N ALA A 10 10.12 -53.79 -18.32
CA ALA A 10 9.64 -52.54 -18.88
C ALA A 10 10.14 -51.40 -17.98
N GLU A 11 11.38 -50.95 -18.23
CA GLU A 11 11.89 -49.74 -17.60
C GLU A 11 11.10 -48.52 -18.09
N ALA A 12 10.66 -47.74 -17.11
CA ALA A 12 9.96 -46.48 -17.29
C ALA A 12 10.84 -45.48 -18.03
N GLY A 13 10.48 -45.17 -19.28
CA GLY A 13 11.00 -44.00 -20.00
C GLY A 13 10.30 -42.73 -19.55
N PHE A 14 10.54 -42.27 -18.32
CA PHE A 14 10.18 -40.89 -17.93
C PHE A 14 11.22 -39.96 -18.58
N VAL A 15 10.88 -39.42 -19.76
CA VAL A 15 11.68 -38.36 -20.40
C VAL A 15 11.54 -37.10 -19.55
N VAL A 16 12.46 -36.94 -18.59
CA VAL A 16 12.68 -35.67 -17.91
C VAL A 16 13.33 -34.72 -18.91
N ALA A 17 12.49 -34.00 -19.67
CA ALA A 17 12.92 -32.84 -20.44
C ALA A 17 13.26 -31.69 -19.46
N GLY A 18 14.38 -31.84 -18.76
CA GLY A 18 14.91 -30.91 -17.76
C GLY A 18 15.64 -29.72 -18.41
N GLY A 19 14.99 -29.00 -19.32
CA GLY A 19 15.45 -27.68 -19.73
C GLY A 19 14.90 -26.65 -18.76
N ARG A 20 15.72 -26.12 -17.84
CA ARG A 20 15.34 -24.91 -17.09
C ARG A 20 15.01 -23.83 -18.11
N PRO A 21 13.78 -23.28 -18.16
CA PRO A 21 13.47 -22.22 -19.12
C PRO A 21 14.47 -21.09 -18.89
N ALA A 22 15.18 -20.69 -19.96
CA ALA A 22 16.10 -19.57 -19.91
C ALA A 22 15.37 -18.37 -19.32
N ARG A 23 15.80 -17.92 -18.14
CA ARG A 23 15.17 -16.78 -17.46
C ARG A 23 15.21 -15.61 -18.44
N PRO A 24 14.05 -15.09 -18.90
CA PRO A 24 14.07 -13.95 -19.79
C PRO A 24 14.82 -12.81 -19.09
N GLY A 25 15.80 -12.22 -19.78
CA GLY A 25 16.58 -11.13 -19.22
C GLY A 25 15.66 -10.01 -18.72
N THR A 26 16.03 -9.37 -17.61
CA THR A 26 15.22 -8.37 -16.89
C THR A 26 14.68 -7.30 -17.83
N TRP A 27 15.50 -6.85 -18.79
CA TRP A 27 15.15 -5.92 -19.87
C TRP A 27 14.07 -6.43 -20.83
N THR A 28 14.15 -7.70 -21.24
CA THR A 28 13.14 -8.30 -22.14
C THR A 28 11.80 -8.50 -21.46
N THR A 29 11.80 -8.67 -20.13
CA THR A 29 10.59 -8.77 -19.31
C THR A 29 9.96 -7.39 -19.10
N LEU A 30 10.78 -6.36 -18.88
CA LEU A 30 10.33 -4.98 -18.74
C LEU A 30 9.72 -4.43 -20.04
N LEU A 31 10.36 -4.68 -21.19
CA LEU A 31 9.84 -4.31 -22.51
C LEU A 31 8.56 -5.07 -22.87
N ARG A 32 8.46 -6.36 -22.50
CA ARG A 32 7.24 -7.14 -22.66
C ARG A 32 6.10 -6.64 -21.76
N PHE A 33 6.40 -6.23 -20.53
CA PHE A 33 5.43 -5.63 -19.62
C PHE A 33 4.91 -4.30 -20.17
N ALA A 34 5.81 -3.43 -20.64
CA ALA A 34 5.45 -2.13 -21.21
C ALA A 34 4.51 -2.24 -22.42
N ARG A 35 4.75 -3.24 -23.29
CA ARG A 35 3.89 -3.52 -24.45
C ARG A 35 2.55 -4.18 -24.08
N LYS A 36 2.51 -5.04 -23.06
CA LYS A 36 1.27 -5.75 -22.66
C LYS A 36 0.35 -4.92 -21.76
N LYS A 37 0.89 -3.99 -20.97
CA LYS A 37 0.13 -3.17 -20.01
C LYS A 37 0.57 -1.70 -20.09
N PRO A 38 0.13 -0.95 -21.12
CA PRO A 38 0.60 0.42 -21.37
C PRO A 38 0.26 1.39 -20.23
N LEU A 39 -0.93 1.27 -19.62
CA LEU A 39 -1.35 2.09 -18.46
C LEU A 39 -0.44 1.88 -17.24
N GLY A 40 -0.12 0.63 -16.92
CA GLY A 40 0.77 0.30 -15.80
C GLY A 40 2.21 0.75 -16.04
N ALA A 41 2.68 0.70 -17.29
CA ALA A 41 3.99 1.19 -17.67
C ALA A 41 4.09 2.71 -17.55
N ALA A 42 3.07 3.44 -18.02
CA ALA A 42 3.01 4.89 -17.88
C ALA A 42 3.02 5.32 -16.40
N GLY A 43 2.19 4.68 -15.56
CA GLY A 43 2.20 4.92 -14.11
C GLY A 43 3.56 4.62 -13.47
N GLY A 44 4.22 3.54 -13.89
CA GLY A 44 5.57 3.20 -13.43
C GLY A 44 6.62 4.26 -13.79
N VAL A 45 6.55 4.83 -14.99
CA VAL A 45 7.44 5.93 -15.40
C VAL A 45 7.19 7.19 -14.56
N VAL A 46 5.93 7.56 -14.34
CA VAL A 46 5.59 8.72 -13.48
C VAL A 46 6.10 8.51 -12.05
N MET A 47 5.90 7.32 -11.48
CA MET A 47 6.40 6.99 -10.14
C MET A 47 7.93 7.05 -10.06
N LEU A 48 8.64 6.56 -11.10
CA LEU A 48 10.10 6.67 -11.19
C LEU A 48 10.57 8.12 -11.26
N LEU A 49 9.89 8.97 -12.03
CA LEU A 49 10.19 10.39 -12.11
C LEU A 49 9.96 11.10 -10.77
N MET A 50 8.85 10.82 -10.09
CA MET A 50 8.59 11.37 -8.75
C MET A 50 9.63 10.92 -7.73
N LEU A 51 10.02 9.64 -7.76
CA LEU A 51 11.06 9.09 -6.88
C LEU A 51 12.41 9.75 -7.15
N PHE A 52 12.78 9.92 -8.43
CA PHE A 52 14.00 10.62 -8.83
C PHE A 52 13.98 12.06 -8.32
N ALA A 53 12.91 12.81 -8.59
CA ALA A 53 12.76 14.19 -8.12
C ALA A 53 12.85 14.29 -6.59
N ALA A 54 12.25 13.35 -5.86
CA ALA A 54 12.27 13.33 -4.40
C ALA A 54 13.64 13.00 -3.81
N VAL A 55 14.37 12.04 -4.38
CA VAL A 55 15.71 11.66 -3.91
C VAL A 55 16.69 12.80 -4.18
N PHE A 56 16.70 13.30 -5.42
CA PHE A 56 17.61 14.35 -5.85
C PHE A 56 17.09 15.77 -5.56
N ALA A 57 16.06 15.93 -4.71
CA ALA A 57 15.43 17.23 -4.48
C ALA A 57 16.40 18.33 -4.03
N ASN A 58 17.36 17.99 -3.16
CA ASN A 58 18.36 18.94 -2.67
C ASN A 58 19.36 19.38 -3.76
N ALA A 59 19.55 18.55 -4.80
CA ALA A 59 20.45 18.83 -5.92
C ALA A 59 19.72 19.49 -7.10
N LEU A 60 18.42 19.23 -7.25
CA LEU A 60 17.58 19.83 -8.30
C LEU A 60 17.02 21.19 -7.91
N GLN A 61 16.96 21.54 -6.62
CA GLN A 61 16.41 22.84 -6.22
C GLN A 61 17.28 24.00 -6.72
N THR A 62 16.63 25.05 -7.21
CA THR A 62 17.30 26.29 -7.60
C THR A 62 17.41 27.23 -6.39
N HIS A 63 16.36 27.28 -5.57
CA HIS A 63 16.24 28.14 -4.41
C HIS A 63 15.72 27.37 -3.20
N ASP A 64 15.88 27.95 -2.01
CA ASP A 64 15.29 27.39 -0.80
C ASP A 64 13.75 27.38 -0.93
N PRO A 65 13.10 26.20 -0.86
CA PRO A 65 11.66 26.06 -1.09
C PRO A 65 10.78 26.73 -0.02
N ILE A 66 11.34 27.09 1.13
CA ILE A 66 10.61 27.72 2.24
C ILE A 66 10.90 29.21 2.31
N ARG A 67 12.01 29.67 1.71
CA ARG A 67 12.42 31.07 1.75
C ARG A 67 11.40 31.97 1.03
N THR A 68 10.85 32.90 1.79
CA THR A 68 9.92 33.94 1.33
C THR A 68 10.70 35.13 0.79
N ASP A 69 10.41 35.56 -0.44
CA ASP A 69 10.90 36.83 -1.00
C ASP A 69 9.71 37.76 -1.33
N SER A 70 9.47 38.75 -0.47
CA SER A 70 8.37 39.69 -0.65
C SER A 70 8.44 40.49 -1.96
N ASN A 71 9.62 40.63 -2.57
CA ASN A 71 9.79 41.35 -3.82
C ASN A 71 9.40 40.50 -5.05
N ALA A 72 9.36 39.18 -4.90
CA ALA A 72 9.05 38.24 -5.96
C ALA A 72 7.60 37.70 -5.87
N VAL A 73 6.72 38.31 -5.05
CA VAL A 73 5.34 37.85 -4.90
C VAL A 73 4.61 37.83 -6.25
N LEU A 74 4.09 36.66 -6.62
CA LEU A 74 3.42 36.41 -7.91
C LEU A 74 4.29 36.77 -9.14
N ALA A 75 5.62 36.68 -9.01
CA ALA A 75 6.52 36.91 -10.13
C ALA A 75 6.27 35.90 -11.26
N ARG A 76 6.30 36.40 -12.50
CA ARG A 76 6.21 35.58 -13.72
C ARG A 76 7.48 34.71 -13.88
N PRO A 77 7.42 33.62 -14.67
CA PRO A 77 8.59 32.81 -14.98
C PRO A 77 9.77 33.66 -15.47
N THR A 78 10.92 33.51 -14.83
CA THR A 78 12.16 34.28 -15.08
C THR A 78 13.36 33.34 -14.96
N GLU A 79 14.55 33.74 -15.45
CA GLU A 79 15.79 32.94 -15.33
C GLU A 79 16.16 32.60 -13.88
N VAL A 80 15.79 33.46 -12.94
CA VAL A 80 15.94 33.25 -11.48
C VAL A 80 14.86 32.30 -10.94
N HIS A 81 13.59 32.58 -11.25
CA HIS A 81 12.43 31.78 -10.85
C HIS A 81 11.85 31.05 -12.06
N TRP A 82 12.34 29.84 -12.36
CA TRP A 82 12.04 29.14 -13.62
C TRP A 82 10.54 28.95 -13.90
N LEU A 83 9.75 28.76 -12.84
CA LEU A 83 8.29 28.62 -12.91
C LEU A 83 7.55 29.79 -12.25
N GLY A 84 8.26 30.87 -11.93
CA GLY A 84 7.74 32.00 -11.15
C GLY A 84 7.67 31.70 -9.65
N ALA A 85 6.99 32.58 -8.93
CA ALA A 85 6.89 32.53 -7.48
C ALA A 85 5.43 32.58 -6.99
N ASP A 86 5.17 32.02 -5.82
CA ASP A 86 3.82 31.94 -5.26
C ASP A 86 3.37 33.25 -4.57
N HIS A 87 2.19 33.22 -3.92
CA HIS A 87 1.63 34.37 -3.20
C HIS A 87 2.46 34.83 -1.99
N LEU A 88 3.41 34.00 -1.52
CA LEU A 88 4.39 34.36 -0.50
C LEU A 88 5.77 34.65 -1.13
N GLY A 89 5.87 34.72 -2.46
CA GLY A 89 7.13 34.95 -3.15
C GLY A 89 8.13 33.80 -3.02
N ARG A 90 7.66 32.56 -2.82
CA ARG A 90 8.52 31.36 -2.80
C ARG A 90 8.64 30.76 -4.19
N ASP A 91 9.81 30.24 -4.54
CA ASP A 91 10.07 29.63 -5.85
C ASP A 91 9.20 28.39 -6.11
N ILE A 92 8.38 28.43 -7.15
CA ILE A 92 7.42 27.35 -7.46
C ILE A 92 8.15 26.07 -7.90
N TYR A 93 9.25 26.20 -8.65
CA TYR A 93 10.00 25.04 -9.15
C TYR A 93 10.60 24.22 -7.99
N SER A 94 11.34 24.87 -7.10
CA SER A 94 11.96 24.22 -5.95
C SER A 94 10.89 23.63 -5.02
N ARG A 95 9.72 24.28 -4.89
CA ARG A 95 8.57 23.75 -4.14
C ARG A 95 7.93 22.52 -4.78
N ILE A 96 7.86 22.43 -6.10
CA ILE A 96 7.35 21.21 -6.78
C ILE A 96 8.31 20.05 -6.57
N VAL A 97 9.62 20.28 -6.74
CA VAL A 97 10.66 19.26 -6.57
C VAL A 97 10.70 18.75 -5.11
N HIS A 98 10.72 19.65 -4.13
CA HIS A 98 10.64 19.26 -2.71
C HIS A 98 9.28 18.69 -2.33
N GLY A 99 8.21 19.18 -2.97
CA GLY A 99 6.86 18.67 -2.82
C GLY A 99 6.76 17.19 -3.17
N ALA A 100 7.46 16.72 -4.22
CA ALA A 100 7.49 15.30 -4.57
C ALA A 100 7.98 14.42 -3.41
N ARG A 101 9.01 14.85 -2.66
CA ARG A 101 9.50 14.14 -1.47
C ARG A 101 8.45 14.09 -0.37
N VAL A 102 7.83 15.23 -0.08
CA VAL A 102 6.77 15.32 0.94
C VAL A 102 5.57 14.45 0.57
N SER A 103 5.11 14.52 -0.68
CA SER A 103 3.98 13.73 -1.19
C SER A 103 4.23 12.24 -1.10
N LEU A 104 5.43 11.76 -1.45
CA LEU A 104 5.77 10.35 -1.33
C LEU A 104 5.80 9.87 0.13
N ILE A 105 6.42 10.64 1.02
CA ILE A 105 6.46 10.30 2.45
C ILE A 105 5.05 10.26 3.02
N VAL A 106 4.25 11.30 2.77
CA VAL A 106 2.89 11.40 3.29
C VAL A 106 2.00 10.31 2.71
N GLY A 107 2.02 10.10 1.40
CA GLY A 107 1.20 9.08 0.73
C GLY A 107 1.52 7.67 1.21
N VAL A 108 2.79 7.31 1.28
CA VAL A 108 3.23 5.98 1.74
C VAL A 108 2.95 5.79 3.23
N ALA A 109 3.37 6.74 4.07
CA ALA A 109 3.24 6.59 5.52
C ALA A 109 1.77 6.57 5.97
N SER A 110 0.94 7.47 5.44
CA SER A 110 -0.49 7.52 5.80
C SER A 110 -1.24 6.28 5.34
N THR A 111 -0.93 5.77 4.13
CA THR A 111 -1.54 4.55 3.60
C THR A 111 -1.15 3.33 4.39
N LEU A 112 0.13 3.18 4.73
CA LEU A 112 0.61 2.07 5.55
C LEU A 112 -0.02 2.13 6.94
N LEU A 113 0.02 3.28 7.60
CA LEU A 113 -0.58 3.43 8.94
C LEU A 113 -2.08 3.16 8.91
N GLY A 114 -2.83 3.77 7.98
CA GLY A 114 -4.28 3.59 7.89
C GLY A 114 -4.68 2.15 7.54
N SER A 115 -3.96 1.52 6.61
CA SER A 115 -4.24 0.14 6.18
C SER A 115 -3.87 -0.88 7.26
N VAL A 116 -2.74 -0.69 7.95
CA VAL A 116 -2.31 -1.56 9.05
C VAL A 116 -3.26 -1.41 10.24
N LEU A 117 -3.54 -0.18 10.69
CA LEU A 117 -4.45 0.05 11.81
C LEU A 117 -5.86 -0.47 11.50
N GLY A 118 -6.42 -0.11 10.34
CA GLY A 118 -7.72 -0.59 9.94
C GLY A 118 -7.75 -2.10 9.77
N GLY A 119 -6.73 -2.69 9.15
CA GLY A 119 -6.67 -4.14 8.99
C GLY A 119 -6.53 -4.90 10.32
N LEU A 120 -5.76 -4.38 11.29
CA LEU A 120 -5.69 -4.95 12.64
C LEU A 120 -7.04 -4.85 13.36
N ILE A 121 -7.72 -3.70 13.25
CA ILE A 121 -9.06 -3.53 13.81
C ILE A 121 -10.05 -4.50 13.14
N GLY A 122 -10.00 -4.64 11.82
CA GLY A 122 -10.83 -5.58 11.06
C GLY A 122 -10.57 -7.05 11.41
N LEU A 123 -9.30 -7.42 11.62
CA LEU A 123 -8.89 -8.74 12.10
C LEU A 123 -9.50 -9.05 13.46
N LEU A 124 -9.30 -8.16 14.44
CA LEU A 124 -9.75 -8.38 15.81
C LEU A 124 -11.28 -8.37 15.89
N SER A 125 -11.93 -7.37 15.27
CA SER A 125 -13.38 -7.22 15.19
C SER A 125 -14.05 -8.42 14.54
N GLY A 126 -13.57 -8.86 13.37
CA GLY A 126 -14.13 -10.01 12.65
C GLY A 126 -13.88 -11.35 13.33
N TYR A 127 -12.73 -11.51 14.00
CA TYR A 127 -12.40 -12.75 14.68
C TYR A 127 -13.21 -12.94 15.97
N VAL A 128 -13.27 -11.91 16.82
CA VAL A 128 -14.01 -11.96 18.10
C VAL A 128 -15.52 -11.98 17.84
N GLY A 129 -16.01 -11.14 16.91
CA GLY A 129 -17.44 -11.05 16.61
C GLY A 129 -18.29 -10.46 17.73
N GLY A 130 -19.61 -10.67 17.64
CA GLY A 130 -20.58 -10.30 18.69
C GLY A 130 -20.69 -8.80 18.93
N ARG A 131 -20.83 -8.40 20.20
CA ARG A 131 -21.02 -6.99 20.59
C ARG A 131 -19.80 -6.12 20.27
N THR A 132 -18.58 -6.65 20.39
CA THR A 132 -17.36 -5.90 20.06
C THR A 132 -17.33 -5.52 18.59
N ASP A 133 -17.67 -6.46 17.71
CA ASP A 133 -17.77 -6.22 16.28
C ASP A 133 -18.84 -5.18 15.95
N LEU A 134 -20.02 -5.27 16.57
CA LEU A 134 -21.08 -4.28 16.40
C LEU A 134 -20.60 -2.87 16.78
N VAL A 135 -19.99 -2.70 17.96
CA VAL A 135 -19.49 -1.39 18.41
C VAL A 135 -18.41 -0.86 17.48
N THR A 136 -17.44 -1.70 17.11
CA THR A 136 -16.37 -1.32 16.18
C THR A 136 -16.93 -0.89 14.84
N GLN A 137 -17.88 -1.63 14.26
CA GLN A 137 -18.51 -1.24 13.00
C GLN A 137 -19.28 0.09 13.12
N ARG A 138 -19.96 0.35 14.25
CA ARG A 138 -20.62 1.65 14.46
C ARG A 138 -19.64 2.81 14.49
N VAL A 139 -18.49 2.64 15.13
CA VAL A 139 -17.41 3.65 15.10
C VAL A 139 -16.92 3.88 13.67
N MET A 140 -16.73 2.81 12.89
CA MET A 140 -16.33 2.92 11.48
C MET A 140 -17.38 3.60 10.61
N ASP A 141 -18.66 3.34 10.86
CA ASP A 141 -19.77 3.96 10.13
C ASP A 141 -19.87 5.46 10.47
N ILE A 142 -19.66 5.85 11.74
CA ILE A 142 -19.61 7.26 12.16
C ILE A 142 -18.45 7.99 11.45
N LEU A 143 -17.27 7.37 11.40
CA LEU A 143 -16.11 7.95 10.71
C LEU A 143 -16.34 8.10 9.20
N GLN A 144 -17.06 7.18 8.56
CA GLN A 144 -17.41 7.26 7.14
C GLN A 144 -18.59 8.18 6.84
N GLY A 145 -19.43 8.50 7.83
CA GLY A 145 -20.52 9.45 7.68
C GLY A 145 -20.03 10.88 7.40
N LEU A 146 -18.80 11.20 7.81
CA LEU A 146 -18.17 12.47 7.52
C LEU A 146 -17.47 12.44 6.15
N PRO A 147 -17.65 13.47 5.29
CA PRO A 147 -16.88 13.58 4.06
C PRO A 147 -15.37 13.58 4.34
N LEU A 148 -14.61 12.82 3.55
CA LEU A 148 -13.16 12.65 3.70
C LEU A 148 -12.42 13.99 3.82
N LEU A 149 -12.76 14.95 2.97
CA LEU A 149 -12.16 16.29 2.95
C LEU A 149 -12.42 17.05 4.24
N VAL A 150 -13.65 16.97 4.77
CA VAL A 150 -14.03 17.66 6.01
C VAL A 150 -13.27 17.08 7.19
N LEU A 151 -13.21 15.75 7.28
CA LEU A 151 -12.47 15.07 8.34
C LEU A 151 -10.97 15.42 8.26
N ALA A 152 -10.37 15.41 7.07
CA ALA A 152 -8.96 15.77 6.90
C ALA A 152 -8.67 17.24 7.28
N LEU A 153 -9.57 18.17 6.91
CA LEU A 153 -9.43 19.59 7.27
C LEU A 153 -9.53 19.82 8.78
N VAL A 154 -10.52 19.21 9.44
CA VAL A 154 -10.70 19.33 10.90
C VAL A 154 -9.47 18.77 11.62
N MET A 155 -8.98 17.60 11.20
CA MET A 155 -7.79 17.01 11.79
C MET A 155 -6.54 17.86 11.54
N SER A 156 -6.37 18.39 10.33
CA SER A 156 -5.24 19.28 10.02
C SER A 156 -5.28 20.57 10.83
N ALA A 157 -6.47 21.14 11.07
CA ALA A 157 -6.65 22.34 11.87
C ALA A 157 -6.42 22.07 13.37
N ALA A 158 -6.88 20.94 13.88
CA ALA A 158 -6.77 20.57 15.29
C ALA A 158 -5.34 20.17 15.71
N LEU A 159 -4.62 19.42 14.87
CA LEU A 159 -3.27 18.95 15.19
C LEU A 159 -2.18 19.99 14.88
N GLY A 160 -2.46 20.96 14.01
CA GLY A 160 -1.52 22.00 13.64
C GLY A 160 -0.50 21.58 12.56
N PRO A 161 0.33 22.52 12.07
CA PRO A 161 1.15 22.35 10.88
C PRO A 161 2.43 21.54 11.19
N ALA A 162 2.35 20.22 11.08
CA ALA A 162 3.52 19.35 11.13
C ALA A 162 3.36 18.14 10.21
N LEU A 163 4.46 17.65 9.64
CA LEU A 163 4.44 16.51 8.71
C LEU A 163 3.81 15.27 9.34
N HIS A 164 4.13 14.97 10.60
CA HIS A 164 3.58 13.82 11.33
C HIS A 164 2.06 13.96 11.55
N ASN A 165 1.57 15.17 11.81
CA ASN A 165 0.16 15.45 12.00
C ASN A 165 -0.64 15.25 10.71
N VAL A 166 -0.08 15.66 9.56
CA VAL A 166 -0.68 15.41 8.25
C VAL A 166 -0.79 13.91 7.98
N VAL A 167 0.26 13.14 8.30
CA VAL A 167 0.24 11.68 8.14
C VAL A 167 -0.86 11.04 8.99
N ILE A 168 -0.99 11.44 10.27
CA ILE A 168 -2.04 10.95 11.17
C ILE A 168 -3.42 11.34 10.64
N ALA A 169 -3.62 12.61 10.27
CA ALA A 169 -4.88 13.15 9.77
C ALA A 169 -5.38 12.40 8.53
N ILE A 170 -4.49 12.04 7.61
CA ILE A 170 -4.84 11.30 6.38
C ILE A 170 -5.04 9.81 6.65
N SER A 171 -4.33 9.22 7.64
CA SER A 171 -4.45 7.79 7.96
C SER A 171 -5.83 7.42 8.54
N ILE A 172 -6.42 8.27 9.38
CA ILE A 172 -7.68 8.00 10.09
C ILE A 172 -8.84 7.71 9.13
N PRO A 173 -9.08 8.51 8.08
CA PRO A 173 -10.13 8.19 7.11
C PRO A 173 -9.91 6.89 6.31
N ILE A 174 -8.68 6.38 6.22
CA ILE A 174 -8.37 5.13 5.52
C ILE A 174 -8.78 3.91 6.38
N VAL A 175 -8.68 4.05 7.71
CA VAL A 175 -8.94 2.98 8.69
C VAL A 175 -10.29 2.28 8.49
N PRO A 176 -11.44 2.98 8.37
CA PRO A 176 -12.74 2.32 8.20
C PRO A 176 -12.86 1.44 6.95
N ARG A 177 -12.28 1.88 5.82
CA ARG A 177 -12.31 1.11 4.57
C ARG A 177 -11.47 -0.16 4.72
N ALA A 178 -10.26 -0.02 5.25
CA ALA A 178 -9.38 -1.14 5.51
C ALA A 178 -9.99 -2.16 6.49
N ALA A 179 -10.56 -1.68 7.59
CA ALA A 179 -11.20 -2.51 8.60
C ALA A 179 -12.33 -3.34 8.04
N ARG A 180 -13.18 -2.76 7.18
CA ARG A 180 -14.33 -3.47 6.60
C ARG A 180 -13.90 -4.57 5.62
N VAL A 181 -12.92 -4.30 4.77
CA VAL A 181 -12.41 -5.28 3.78
C VAL A 181 -11.71 -6.46 4.47
N ILE A 182 -10.84 -6.17 5.45
CA ILE A 182 -10.18 -7.23 6.20
C ILE A 182 -11.18 -8.02 7.04
N ARG A 183 -12.12 -7.36 7.71
CA ARG A 183 -13.20 -8.03 8.46
C ARG A 183 -13.98 -9.01 7.59
N ALA A 184 -14.38 -8.61 6.38
CA ALA A 184 -15.11 -9.50 5.47
C ALA A 184 -14.30 -10.77 5.14
N SER A 185 -13.00 -10.63 4.92
CA SER A 185 -12.08 -11.75 4.68
C SER A 185 -11.93 -12.64 5.91
N VAL A 186 -11.81 -12.04 7.09
CA VAL A 186 -11.69 -12.73 8.38
C VAL A 186 -12.93 -13.55 8.69
N LEU A 187 -14.13 -13.00 8.44
CA LEU A 187 -15.40 -13.69 8.63
C LEU A 187 -15.49 -14.97 7.79
N SER A 188 -14.93 -14.99 6.59
CA SER A 188 -14.86 -16.21 5.76
C SER A 188 -13.83 -17.21 6.30
N ILE A 189 -12.64 -16.73 6.69
CA ILE A 189 -11.54 -17.59 7.13
C ILE A 189 -11.82 -18.25 8.49
N ARG A 190 -12.50 -17.56 9.41
CA ARG A 190 -12.77 -18.09 10.76
C ARG A 190 -13.74 -19.28 10.79
N GLU A 191 -14.49 -19.49 9.72
CA GLU A 191 -15.43 -20.61 9.55
C GLU A 191 -14.77 -21.80 8.80
N MET A 192 -13.46 -21.74 8.54
CA MET A 192 -12.73 -22.85 7.92
C MET A 192 -12.40 -23.96 8.93
N GLN A 193 -12.44 -25.20 8.46
CA GLN A 193 -12.25 -26.41 9.30
C GLN A 193 -10.95 -26.42 10.10
N TYR A 194 -9.85 -25.88 9.57
CA TYR A 194 -8.58 -25.82 10.31
C TYR A 194 -8.62 -24.83 11.49
N VAL A 195 -9.45 -23.78 11.41
CA VAL A 195 -9.66 -22.83 12.52
C VAL A 195 -10.54 -23.48 13.59
N GLU A 196 -11.56 -24.23 13.18
CA GLU A 196 -12.38 -25.03 14.10
C GLU A 196 -11.57 -26.09 14.83
N ALA A 197 -10.73 -26.84 14.12
CA ALA A 197 -9.82 -27.82 14.72
C ALA A 197 -8.86 -27.16 15.72
N ALA A 198 -8.28 -26.00 15.37
CA ALA A 198 -7.42 -25.24 16.28
C ALA A 198 -8.15 -24.81 17.56
N ARG A 199 -9.43 -24.40 17.45
CA ARG A 199 -10.28 -24.09 18.62
C ARG A 199 -10.58 -25.32 19.47
N ALA A 200 -10.89 -26.46 18.83
CA ALA A 200 -11.15 -27.72 19.53
C ALA A 200 -9.92 -28.23 20.31
N LEU A 201 -8.71 -27.92 19.83
CA LEU A 201 -7.44 -28.20 20.52
C LEU A 201 -7.14 -27.22 21.67
N GLY A 202 -8.04 -26.28 21.98
CA GLY A 202 -7.85 -25.31 23.06
C GLY A 202 -6.79 -24.25 22.80
N ILE A 203 -6.41 -24.01 21.54
CA ILE A 203 -5.43 -22.98 21.20
C ILE A 203 -6.01 -21.60 21.53
N GLN A 204 -5.23 -20.76 22.20
CA GLN A 204 -5.63 -19.40 22.56
C GLN A 204 -6.11 -18.60 21.34
N HIS A 205 -7.28 -17.97 21.48
CA HIS A 205 -7.93 -17.16 20.45
C HIS A 205 -7.00 -16.16 19.74
N LEU A 206 -6.17 -15.42 20.50
CA LEU A 206 -5.24 -14.45 19.94
C LEU A 206 -4.15 -15.13 19.10
N ARG A 207 -3.67 -16.30 19.52
CA ARG A 207 -2.71 -17.10 18.75
C ARG A 207 -3.31 -17.58 17.44
N ILE A 208 -4.57 -18.00 17.44
CA ILE A 208 -5.28 -18.40 16.22
C ILE A 208 -5.42 -17.21 15.26
N ALA A 209 -5.85 -16.05 15.76
CA ALA A 209 -6.01 -14.86 14.94
C ALA A 209 -4.71 -14.44 14.24
N PHE A 210 -3.58 -14.39 14.96
CA PHE A 210 -2.31 -13.94 14.38
C PHE A 210 -1.54 -15.02 13.61
N ARG A 211 -1.69 -16.30 13.94
CA ARG A 211 -0.91 -17.38 13.31
C ARG A 211 -1.66 -18.17 12.25
N HIS A 212 -3.00 -18.19 12.30
CA HIS A 212 -3.82 -18.90 11.31
C HIS A 212 -4.64 -17.93 10.46
N VAL A 213 -5.26 -16.91 11.04
CA VAL A 213 -6.17 -16.03 10.28
C VAL A 213 -5.42 -14.93 9.54
N LEU A 214 -4.53 -14.20 10.23
CA LEU A 214 -3.78 -13.07 9.65
C LEU A 214 -2.95 -13.46 8.41
N PRO A 215 -2.20 -14.57 8.36
CA PRO A 215 -1.46 -14.95 7.16
C PRO A 215 -2.37 -15.21 5.96
N ASN A 216 -3.58 -15.73 6.21
CA ASN A 216 -4.57 -15.99 5.16
C ASN A 216 -5.30 -14.72 4.70
N THR A 217 -5.28 -13.64 5.48
CA THR A 217 -5.82 -12.33 5.08
C THR A 217 -4.79 -11.41 4.43
N MET A 218 -3.54 -11.86 4.24
CA MET A 218 -2.47 -11.06 3.63
C MET A 218 -2.76 -10.64 2.19
N GLY A 219 -3.46 -11.46 1.41
CA GLY A 219 -3.86 -11.11 0.04
C GLY A 219 -4.66 -9.80 -0.01
N PRO A 220 -5.81 -9.71 0.69
CA PRO A 220 -6.57 -8.47 0.85
C PRO A 220 -5.76 -7.30 1.42
N PHE A 221 -4.87 -7.53 2.38
CA PHE A 221 -4.00 -6.49 2.94
C PHE A 221 -3.08 -5.88 1.88
N ILE A 222 -2.43 -6.72 1.07
CA ILE A 222 -1.52 -6.27 0.01
C ILE A 222 -2.30 -5.50 -1.04
N VAL A 223 -3.44 -6.03 -1.49
CA VAL A 223 -4.27 -5.38 -2.50
C VAL A 223 -4.73 -4.01 -2.02
N LEU A 224 -5.27 -3.92 -0.80
CA LEU A 224 -5.73 -2.66 -0.23
C LEU A 224 -4.58 -1.67 -0.04
N GLY A 225 -3.44 -2.14 0.49
CA GLY A 225 -2.24 -1.31 0.65
C GLY A 225 -1.79 -0.73 -0.70
N THR A 226 -1.79 -1.53 -1.77
CA THR A 226 -1.42 -1.05 -3.10
C THR A 226 -2.48 -0.15 -3.74
N ALA A 227 -3.77 -0.41 -3.52
CA ALA A 227 -4.87 0.37 -4.09
C ALA A 227 -5.00 1.75 -3.45
N GLN A 228 -4.57 1.91 -2.19
CA GLN A 228 -4.63 3.18 -1.47
C GLN A 228 -3.39 4.05 -1.71
N LEU A 229 -2.30 3.50 -2.26
CA LEU A 229 -1.06 4.22 -2.55
C LEU A 229 -1.13 5.07 -3.84
N GLY A 230 -2.17 4.93 -4.66
CA GLY A 230 -2.31 5.61 -5.95
C GLY A 230 -3.74 5.82 -6.37
#